data_AF-A0A554MA16-F1
#
_entry.id   AF-A0A554MA16-F1
#
_cell.length_a   1.000
_cell.length_b   1.000
_cell.length_c   1.000
_cell.angle_alpha   90.00
_cell.angle_beta   90.00
_cell.angle_gamma   90.00
#
_symmetry.space_group_name_H-M   'P 1'
#
loop_
_entity.id
_entity.type
_entity.pdbx_description
1 polymer ?
#
loop_
_entity_poly.entity_id
_entity_poly.type
_entity_poly.pdbx_seq_one_letter_code
_entity_poly.pdbx_strand_id
1 'polypeptide(L)'
;MILAVLTQESAINKIIGSNLGRCYYDDAWPRNPEGKVMRSREAVIFEQIMADLGMNPKTTPVSCPISQDGLYGGAMGPSQFMPSTWNIYKDRVLAITNTKASPFNNADAFIGTALYLKDAGAAGAALSKERIAAARYYAGGNYKRFIWSYGDQVITKAQEYQKDIDIINS
;
A
#
# COMPACT_ATOMS: atom_id res chain seq x y z
N MET A 1 -11.07 -1.88 9.05
CA MET A 1 -10.40 -2.31 7.80
C MET A 1 -9.20 -1.47 7.40
N ILE A 2 -9.34 -0.16 7.13
CA ILE A 2 -8.24 0.68 6.59
C ILE A 2 -6.99 0.64 7.47
N LEU A 3 -7.15 0.87 8.79
CA LEU A 3 -6.04 0.79 9.75
C LEU A 3 -5.39 -0.59 9.78
N ALA A 4 -6.15 -1.67 9.61
CA ALA A 4 -5.60 -3.02 9.61
C ALA A 4 -4.68 -3.28 8.41
N VAL A 5 -5.07 -2.79 7.22
CA VAL A 5 -4.22 -2.83 6.02
C VAL A 5 -2.96 -2.00 6.24
N LEU A 6 -3.09 -0.72 6.62
CA LEU A 6 -1.92 0.15 6.83
C LEU A 6 -0.95 -0.39 7.89
N THR A 7 -1.48 -0.98 8.96
CA THR A 7 -0.66 -1.65 9.99
C THR A 7 0.06 -2.86 9.42
N GLN A 8 -0.60 -3.65 8.56
CA GLN A 8 0.03 -4.79 7.89
C GLN A 8 1.15 -4.33 6.94
N GLU A 9 0.95 -3.21 6.25
CA GLU A 9 1.87 -2.71 5.23
C GLU A 9 3.11 -2.02 5.79
N SER A 10 2.96 -1.16 6.81
CA SER A 10 4.03 -0.22 7.16
C SER A 10 4.27 -0.01 8.65
N ALA A 11 3.60 -0.74 9.54
CA ALA A 11 3.77 -0.53 10.97
C ALA A 11 5.01 -1.23 11.55
N ILE A 12 5.74 -0.50 12.38
CA ILE A 12 6.71 -1.04 13.35
C ILE A 12 6.22 -0.62 14.73
N ASN A 13 6.15 -1.57 15.67
CA ASN A 13 5.65 -1.30 17.03
C ASN A 13 4.28 -0.58 17.05
N LYS A 14 3.39 -0.97 16.13
CA LYS A 14 2.04 -0.38 15.92
C LYS A 14 2.01 1.06 15.36
N ILE A 15 3.15 1.64 14.97
CA ILE A 15 3.20 2.97 14.37
C ILE A 15 3.18 2.84 12.84
N ILE A 16 2.04 3.15 12.22
CA ILE A 16 1.84 3.17 10.75
C ILE A 16 2.84 4.14 10.09
N GLY A 17 3.39 3.73 8.94
CA GLY A 17 4.37 4.54 8.20
C GLY A 17 5.79 4.50 8.76
N SER A 18 6.06 3.68 9.79
CA SER A 18 7.42 3.53 10.34
C SER A 18 8.33 2.62 9.51
N ASN A 19 7.76 1.82 8.62
CA ASN A 19 8.49 1.03 7.62
C ASN A 19 8.06 1.46 6.21
N LEU A 20 8.81 2.35 5.58
CA LEU A 20 8.57 2.78 4.20
C LEU A 20 9.41 2.00 3.17
N GLY A 21 10.18 1.02 3.65
CA GLY A 21 11.19 0.32 2.87
C GLY A 21 12.62 0.82 3.14
N ARG A 22 13.59 0.11 2.57
CA ARG A 22 15.04 0.34 2.80
C ARG A 22 15.86 0.32 1.52
N CYS A 23 15.19 0.21 0.37
CA CYS A 23 15.81 0.18 -0.94
C CYS A 23 15.47 1.47 -1.69
N TYR A 24 16.26 1.76 -2.71
CA TYR A 24 15.95 2.76 -3.73
C TYR A 24 15.52 2.09 -5.02
N TYR A 25 14.70 2.78 -5.81
CA TYR A 25 14.07 2.19 -6.98
C TYR A 25 15.07 1.65 -8.02
N ASP A 26 16.24 2.28 -8.12
CA ASP A 26 17.30 1.97 -9.08
C ASP A 26 18.49 1.21 -8.47
N ASP A 27 18.37 0.75 -7.22
CA ASP A 27 19.36 -0.13 -6.61
C ASP A 27 19.52 -1.41 -7.43
N ALA A 28 20.75 -1.92 -7.48
CA ALA A 28 21.05 -3.17 -8.17
C ALA A 28 20.38 -4.35 -7.46
N TRP A 29 19.68 -5.19 -8.23
CA TRP A 29 19.02 -6.40 -7.73
C TRP A 29 19.19 -7.57 -8.71
N PRO A 30 20.25 -8.39 -8.55
CA PRO A 30 20.60 -9.42 -9.53
C PRO A 30 19.65 -10.63 -9.58
N ARG A 31 18.61 -10.66 -8.72
CA ARG A 31 17.64 -11.77 -8.63
C ARG A 31 16.42 -11.59 -9.54
N ASN A 32 16.41 -10.58 -10.39
CA ASN A 32 15.37 -10.39 -11.41
C ASN A 32 15.98 -10.04 -12.78
N PRO A 33 15.22 -10.21 -13.89
CA PRO A 33 15.74 -10.01 -15.23
C PRO A 33 16.21 -8.58 -15.55
N GLU A 34 15.70 -7.58 -14.83
CA GLU A 34 16.04 -6.17 -15.08
C GLU A 34 17.21 -5.70 -14.21
N GLY A 35 17.68 -6.53 -13.27
CA GLY A 35 18.82 -6.20 -12.41
C GLY A 35 18.57 -5.03 -11.46
N LYS A 36 17.31 -4.65 -11.22
CA LYS A 36 16.91 -3.44 -10.49
C LYS A 36 15.79 -3.72 -9.49
N VAL A 37 15.78 -3.00 -8.36
CA VAL A 37 14.74 -3.16 -7.33
C VAL A 37 13.34 -2.94 -7.89
N MET A 38 13.12 -1.81 -8.57
CA MET A 38 11.83 -1.49 -9.16
C MET A 38 11.80 -1.88 -10.64
N ARG A 39 10.68 -2.43 -11.08
CA ARG A 39 10.47 -2.75 -12.50
C ARG A 39 10.45 -1.46 -13.33
N SER A 40 11.07 -1.46 -14.50
CA SER A 40 11.28 -0.28 -15.35
C SER A 40 9.99 0.50 -15.63
N ARG A 41 8.87 -0.18 -15.88
CA ARG A 41 7.56 0.48 -16.11
C ARG A 41 7.02 1.20 -14.86
N GLU A 42 7.32 0.70 -13.67
CA GLU A 42 6.95 1.36 -12.41
C GLU A 42 7.93 2.50 -12.10
N ALA A 43 9.22 2.32 -12.43
CA ALA A 43 10.26 3.34 -12.24
C ALA A 43 9.95 4.64 -12.99
N VAL A 44 9.49 4.54 -14.25
CA VAL A 44 9.07 5.73 -15.02
C VAL A 44 7.93 6.49 -14.33
N ILE A 45 6.94 5.76 -13.80
CA ILE A 45 5.80 6.37 -13.10
C ILE A 45 6.26 6.95 -11.76
N PHE A 46 7.17 6.27 -11.07
CA PHE A 46 7.77 6.74 -9.83
C PHE A 46 8.50 8.06 -10.05
N GLU A 47 9.39 8.14 -11.04
CA GLU A 47 10.12 9.37 -11.36
C GLU A 47 9.18 10.54 -11.67
N GLN A 48 8.08 10.30 -12.38
CA GLN A 48 7.05 11.33 -12.61
C GLN A 48 6.37 11.78 -11.32
N ILE A 49 5.96 10.85 -10.45
CA ILE A 49 5.37 11.18 -9.15
C ILE A 49 6.35 12.01 -8.31
N MET A 50 7.62 11.63 -8.31
CA MET A 50 8.66 12.32 -7.55
C MET A 50 8.90 13.73 -8.08
N ALA A 51 8.92 13.91 -9.40
CA ALA A 51 8.99 15.23 -10.04
C ALA A 51 7.77 16.10 -9.69
N ASP A 52 6.56 15.56 -9.76
CA ASP A 52 5.32 16.27 -9.41
C ASP A 52 5.33 16.74 -7.94
N LEU A 53 5.91 15.94 -7.05
CA LEU A 53 6.06 16.24 -5.62
C LEU A 53 7.26 17.14 -5.29
N GLY A 54 8.17 17.37 -6.23
CA GLY A 54 9.43 18.08 -5.97
C GLY A 54 10.39 17.31 -5.07
N MET A 55 10.34 15.97 -5.09
CA MET A 55 11.17 15.08 -4.29
C MET A 55 12.21 14.37 -5.16
N ASN A 56 13.34 13.95 -4.57
CA ASN A 56 14.38 13.23 -5.31
C ASN A 56 14.13 11.71 -5.30
N PRO A 57 13.91 11.06 -6.46
CA PRO A 57 13.66 9.61 -6.54
C PRO A 57 14.87 8.78 -6.06
N LYS A 58 16.10 9.29 -6.20
CA LYS A 58 17.34 8.56 -5.84
C LYS A 58 17.56 8.43 -4.34
N THR A 59 16.90 9.27 -3.53
CA THR A 59 17.07 9.30 -2.07
C THR A 59 15.77 9.01 -1.33
N THR A 60 14.72 8.62 -2.05
CA THR A 60 13.42 8.33 -1.44
C THR A 60 13.25 6.83 -1.30
N PRO A 61 13.06 6.32 -0.08
CA PRO A 61 12.98 4.88 0.16
C PRO A 61 11.70 4.29 -0.44
N VAL A 62 11.83 3.07 -0.93
CA VAL A 62 10.75 2.19 -1.39
C VAL A 62 10.97 0.78 -0.84
N SER A 63 9.93 -0.05 -0.96
CA SER A 63 10.04 -1.46 -0.55
C SER A 63 11.14 -2.19 -1.33
N CYS A 64 11.84 -3.09 -0.63
CA CYS A 64 12.77 -4.01 -1.25
C CYS A 64 12.01 -5.19 -1.88
N PRO A 65 12.57 -5.88 -2.89
CA PRO A 65 11.94 -7.08 -3.44
C PRO A 65 11.86 -8.18 -2.38
N ILE A 66 10.67 -8.78 -2.22
CA ILE A 66 10.43 -9.92 -1.32
C ILE A 66 10.23 -11.15 -2.21
N SER A 67 11.20 -12.06 -2.24
CA SER A 67 11.20 -13.20 -3.19
C SER A 67 9.96 -14.08 -3.12
N GLN A 68 9.27 -14.13 -1.97
CA GLN A 68 8.03 -14.89 -1.78
C GLN A 68 6.81 -14.21 -2.45
N ASP A 69 6.87 -12.89 -2.64
CA ASP A 69 5.75 -12.05 -3.06
C ASP A 69 5.92 -11.61 -4.53
N GLY A 70 7.17 -11.43 -4.95
CA GLY A 70 7.51 -11.05 -6.32
C GLY A 70 9.01 -10.86 -6.54
N LEU A 71 9.38 -10.65 -7.81
CA LEU A 71 10.77 -10.42 -8.22
C LEU A 71 11.23 -8.96 -8.07
N TYR A 72 10.29 -8.06 -7.79
CA TYR A 72 10.50 -6.61 -7.73
C TYR A 72 9.95 -6.03 -6.43
N GLY A 73 10.53 -4.93 -5.99
CA GLY A 73 10.01 -4.06 -4.95
C GLY A 73 9.50 -2.76 -5.56
N GLY A 74 9.60 -1.66 -4.82
CA GLY A 74 9.18 -0.34 -5.30
C GLY A 74 7.83 0.14 -4.76
N ALA A 75 7.25 -0.57 -3.79
CA ALA A 75 6.06 -0.08 -3.11
C ALA A 75 6.41 1.17 -2.27
N MET A 76 5.55 2.18 -2.31
CA MET A 76 5.81 3.51 -1.78
C MET A 76 4.97 3.79 -0.54
N GLY A 77 5.59 4.47 0.43
CA GLY A 77 4.86 5.13 1.52
C GLY A 77 4.08 4.17 2.44
N PRO A 78 3.23 4.71 3.33
CA PRO A 78 2.52 3.93 4.34
C PRO A 78 1.54 2.90 3.76
N SER A 79 0.95 3.20 2.59
CA SER A 79 0.05 2.27 1.89
C SER A 79 0.80 1.15 1.16
N GLN A 80 2.12 1.26 0.98
CA GLN A 80 2.89 0.34 0.14
C GLN A 80 2.24 0.12 -1.23
N PHE A 81 1.75 1.20 -1.85
CA PHE A 81 1.25 1.13 -3.22
C PHE A 81 2.40 1.16 -4.22
N MET A 82 2.28 0.34 -5.26
CA MET A 82 3.10 0.50 -6.46
C MET A 82 2.81 1.86 -7.13
N PRO A 83 3.78 2.47 -7.82
CA PRO A 83 3.60 3.74 -8.54
C PRO A 83 2.36 3.78 -9.42
N SER A 84 2.12 2.74 -10.23
CA SER A 84 0.94 2.64 -11.07
C SER A 84 -0.38 2.62 -10.27
N THR A 85 -0.42 1.92 -9.14
CA THR A 85 -1.58 1.90 -8.24
C THR A 85 -1.84 3.30 -7.67
N TRP A 86 -0.82 3.98 -7.14
CA TRP A 86 -0.98 5.34 -6.63
C TRP A 86 -1.52 6.29 -7.69
N ASN A 87 -1.03 6.18 -8.93
CA ASN A 87 -1.46 7.04 -10.03
C ASN A 87 -2.96 6.89 -10.38
N ILE A 88 -3.60 5.77 -10.03
CA ILE A 88 -5.06 5.58 -10.19
C ILE A 88 -5.84 6.41 -9.15
N TYR A 89 -5.30 6.59 -7.94
CA TYR A 89 -6.02 7.20 -6.83
C TYR A 89 -5.61 8.64 -6.52
N LYS A 90 -4.44 9.12 -6.97
CA LYS A 90 -3.88 10.42 -6.58
C LYS A 90 -4.85 11.60 -6.79
N ASP A 91 -5.58 11.63 -7.90
CA ASP A 91 -6.50 12.74 -8.20
C ASP A 91 -7.75 12.68 -7.31
N ARG A 92 -8.20 11.48 -6.93
CA ARG A 92 -9.32 11.29 -5.98
C ARG A 92 -8.91 11.64 -4.56
N VAL A 93 -7.66 11.36 -4.18
CA VAL A 93 -7.10 11.81 -2.90
C VAL A 93 -7.06 13.34 -2.88
N LEU A 94 -6.50 13.97 -3.92
CA LEU A 94 -6.47 15.43 -4.07
C LEU A 94 -7.87 16.04 -3.99
N ALA A 95 -8.87 15.44 -4.63
CA ALA A 95 -10.24 15.93 -4.59
C ALA A 95 -10.86 15.92 -3.18
N ILE A 96 -10.39 15.03 -2.30
CA ILE A 96 -10.87 14.92 -0.91
C ILE A 96 -10.09 15.86 0.01
N THR A 97 -8.78 15.96 -0.16
CA THR A 97 -7.91 16.74 0.73
C THR A 97 -7.78 18.20 0.32
N ASN A 98 -8.07 18.51 -0.94
CA ASN A 98 -7.82 19.80 -1.58
C ASN A 98 -6.35 20.23 -1.49
N THR A 99 -5.43 19.26 -1.44
CA THR A 99 -3.98 19.47 -1.40
C THR A 99 -3.29 18.56 -2.40
N LYS A 100 -2.04 18.87 -2.74
CA LYS A 100 -1.21 18.00 -3.59
C LYS A 100 -1.01 16.65 -2.88
N ALA A 101 -1.64 15.60 -3.42
CA ALA A 101 -1.60 14.27 -2.84
C ALA A 101 -0.20 13.64 -2.94
N SER A 102 0.28 13.06 -1.84
CA SER A 102 1.56 12.36 -1.75
C SER A 102 1.40 10.95 -1.17
N PRO A 103 2.00 9.91 -1.80
CA PRO A 103 1.96 8.57 -1.23
C PRO A 103 2.77 8.48 0.07
N PHE A 104 3.63 9.46 0.36
CA PHE A 104 4.46 9.51 1.57
C PHE A 104 3.81 10.29 2.72
N ASN A 105 2.63 10.89 2.49
CA ASN A 105 1.84 11.50 3.55
C ASN A 105 0.87 10.48 4.17
N ASN A 106 0.83 10.39 5.49
CA ASN A 106 0.02 9.39 6.20
C ASN A 106 -1.50 9.56 5.97
N ALA A 107 -2.00 10.79 5.89
CA ALA A 107 -3.43 11.05 5.66
C ALA A 107 -3.83 10.72 4.22
N ASP A 108 -3.00 11.10 3.25
CA ASP A 108 -3.20 10.79 1.84
C ASP A 108 -3.14 9.27 1.59
N ALA A 109 -2.19 8.58 2.23
CA ALA A 109 -2.09 7.13 2.23
C ALA A 109 -3.36 6.48 2.80
N PHE A 110 -3.87 6.98 3.92
CA PHE A 110 -5.12 6.50 4.50
C PHE A 110 -6.30 6.63 3.54
N ILE A 111 -6.43 7.79 2.87
CA ILE A 111 -7.50 8.04 1.90
C ILE A 111 -7.31 7.14 0.67
N GLY A 112 -6.09 7.00 0.15
CA GLY A 112 -5.78 6.12 -0.97
C GLY A 112 -6.14 4.67 -0.68
N THR A 113 -5.77 4.17 0.50
CA THR A 113 -6.15 2.81 0.97
C THR A 113 -7.66 2.66 1.11
N ALA A 114 -8.36 3.68 1.64
CA ALA A 114 -9.82 3.67 1.75
C ALA A 114 -10.51 3.60 0.37
N LEU A 115 -10.07 4.41 -0.59
CA LEU A 115 -10.58 4.42 -1.96
C LEU A 115 -10.34 3.08 -2.65
N TYR A 116 -9.15 2.50 -2.49
CA TYR A 116 -8.85 1.18 -3.03
C TYR A 116 -9.81 0.12 -2.47
N LEU A 117 -9.95 0.05 -1.14
CA LEU A 117 -10.79 -0.97 -0.50
C LEU A 117 -12.26 -0.82 -0.91
N LYS A 118 -12.73 0.42 -1.05
CA LYS A 118 -14.07 0.72 -1.58
C LYS A 118 -14.24 0.15 -2.99
N ASP A 119 -13.34 0.47 -3.91
CA ASP A 119 -13.41 0.01 -5.31
C ASP A 119 -13.23 -1.52 -5.42
N ALA A 120 -12.47 -2.12 -4.50
CA ALA A 120 -12.31 -3.56 -4.39
C ALA A 120 -13.55 -4.28 -3.84
N GLY A 121 -14.57 -3.54 -3.39
CA GLY A 121 -15.86 -4.05 -2.93
C GLY A 121 -15.97 -4.30 -1.43
N ALA A 122 -15.15 -3.63 -0.60
CA ALA A 122 -15.20 -3.77 0.86
C ALA A 122 -16.26 -2.88 1.55
N ALA A 123 -16.73 -1.82 0.90
CA ALA A 123 -17.61 -0.84 1.54
C ALA A 123 -18.99 -1.42 1.89
N GLY A 124 -19.33 -1.45 3.18
CA GLY A 124 -20.60 -2.00 3.68
C GLY A 124 -20.79 -3.49 3.36
N ALA A 125 -19.69 -4.21 3.13
CA ALA A 125 -19.73 -5.55 2.60
C ALA A 125 -19.71 -6.63 3.71
N ALA A 126 -20.10 -7.85 3.35
CA ALA A 126 -19.89 -9.00 4.21
C ALA A 126 -18.39 -9.27 4.42
N LEU A 127 -18.02 -9.82 5.57
CA LEU A 127 -16.63 -10.12 5.95
C LEU A 127 -15.85 -10.93 4.91
N SER A 128 -16.52 -11.83 4.17
CA SER A 128 -15.90 -12.57 3.06
C SER A 128 -15.46 -11.67 1.89
N LYS A 129 -16.20 -10.60 1.61
CA LYS A 129 -15.86 -9.61 0.58
C LYS A 129 -14.74 -8.69 1.04
N GLU A 130 -14.74 -8.27 2.31
CA GLU A 130 -13.65 -7.51 2.91
C GLU A 130 -12.33 -8.31 2.87
N ARG A 131 -12.38 -9.62 3.19
CA ARG A 131 -11.22 -10.53 3.08
C ARG A 131 -10.69 -10.60 1.65
N ILE A 132 -11.58 -10.71 0.67
CA ILE A 132 -11.21 -10.71 -0.76
C ILE A 132 -10.59 -9.36 -1.16
N ALA A 133 -11.15 -8.25 -0.71
CA ALA A 133 -10.63 -6.92 -1.00
C ALA A 133 -9.22 -6.72 -0.41
N ALA A 134 -8.99 -7.19 0.82
CA ALA A 134 -7.65 -7.20 1.43
C ALA A 134 -6.66 -8.08 0.65
N ALA A 135 -7.07 -9.29 0.23
CA ALA A 135 -6.21 -10.13 -0.59
C ALA A 135 -5.88 -9.52 -1.97
N ARG A 136 -6.83 -8.78 -2.57
CA ARG A 136 -6.61 -8.01 -3.81
C ARG A 136 -5.63 -6.87 -3.59
N TYR A 137 -5.75 -6.15 -2.48
CA TYR A 137 -4.84 -5.09 -2.09
C TYR A 137 -3.39 -5.57 -2.17
N TYR A 138 -3.11 -6.71 -1.55
CA TYR A 138 -1.77 -7.26 -1.45
C TYR A 138 -1.27 -7.90 -2.75
N ALA A 139 -2.08 -8.74 -3.40
CA ALA A 139 -1.59 -9.62 -4.48
C ALA A 139 -2.18 -9.34 -5.86
N GLY A 140 -2.97 -8.27 -6.01
CA GLY A 140 -3.63 -7.89 -7.26
C GLY A 140 -4.40 -9.06 -7.88
N GLY A 141 -4.07 -9.42 -9.13
CA GLY A 141 -4.70 -10.53 -9.84
C GLY A 141 -4.51 -11.92 -9.21
N ASN A 142 -3.49 -12.10 -8.37
CA ASN A 142 -3.19 -13.38 -7.70
C ASN A 142 -3.91 -13.53 -6.34
N TYR A 143 -4.84 -12.63 -6.00
CA TYR A 143 -5.50 -12.55 -4.71
C TYR A 143 -6.09 -13.87 -4.19
N LYS A 144 -6.56 -14.76 -5.07
CA LYS A 144 -7.19 -16.03 -4.67
C LYS A 144 -6.30 -16.86 -3.74
N ARG A 145 -4.98 -16.80 -3.92
CA ARG A 145 -4.00 -17.51 -3.07
C ARG A 145 -3.84 -16.89 -1.68
N PHE A 146 -4.25 -15.63 -1.53
CA PHE A 146 -3.99 -14.83 -0.33
C PHE A 146 -5.25 -14.48 0.47
N ILE A 147 -6.41 -15.02 0.07
CA ILE A 147 -7.68 -14.83 0.80
C ILE A 147 -7.52 -15.29 2.25
N TRP A 148 -7.02 -16.51 2.46
CA TRP A 148 -6.92 -17.14 3.78
C TRP A 148 -5.56 -16.93 4.47
N SER A 149 -4.68 -16.10 3.91
CA SER A 149 -3.44 -15.68 4.54
C SER A 149 -3.48 -14.19 4.82
N TYR A 150 -2.98 -13.36 3.90
CA TYR A 150 -2.98 -11.90 4.05
C TYR A 150 -4.39 -11.36 4.34
N GLY A 151 -5.38 -11.79 3.56
CA GLY A 151 -6.76 -11.33 3.73
C GLY A 151 -7.32 -11.63 5.12
N ASP A 152 -7.06 -12.83 5.64
CA ASP A 152 -7.54 -13.25 6.96
C ASP A 152 -6.81 -12.56 8.11
N GLN A 153 -5.51 -12.32 7.97
CA GLN A 153 -4.71 -11.53 8.92
C GLN A 153 -5.23 -10.09 9.03
N VAL A 154 -5.55 -9.45 7.89
CA VAL A 154 -6.13 -8.11 7.88
C VAL A 154 -7.51 -8.10 8.55
N ILE A 155 -8.35 -9.09 8.30
CA ILE A 155 -9.67 -9.17 8.92
C ILE A 155 -9.57 -9.36 10.43
N THR A 156 -8.70 -10.26 10.88
CA THR A 156 -8.46 -10.49 12.31
C THR A 156 -8.07 -9.19 13.01
N LYS A 157 -7.11 -8.46 12.44
CA LYS A 157 -6.66 -7.16 12.97
C LYS A 157 -7.75 -6.08 12.88
N ALA A 158 -8.57 -6.10 11.84
CA ALA A 158 -9.70 -5.17 11.72
C ALA A 158 -10.76 -5.41 12.79
N GLN A 159 -11.02 -6.67 13.16
CA GLN A 159 -11.91 -7.03 14.26
C GLN A 159 -11.34 -6.63 15.62
N GLU A 160 -10.03 -6.75 15.83
CA GLU A 160 -9.36 -6.22 17.03
C GLU A 160 -9.59 -4.72 17.17
N TYR A 161 -9.33 -3.94 16.10
CA TYR A 161 -9.61 -2.50 16.13
C TYR A 161 -11.10 -2.18 16.31
N GLN A 162 -12.00 -2.99 15.75
CA GLN A 162 -13.43 -2.77 15.96
C GLN A 162 -13.80 -2.97 17.44
N LYS A 163 -13.26 -4.00 18.11
CA LYS A 163 -13.47 -4.19 19.56
C LYS A 163 -12.98 -3.00 20.37
N ASP A 164 -11.80 -2.46 20.05
CA ASP A 164 -11.27 -1.28 20.72
C ASP A 164 -12.21 -0.07 20.53
N ILE A 165 -12.71 0.13 19.30
CA ILE A 165 -13.68 1.21 18.98
C ILE A 165 -15.00 1.02 19.74
N ASP A 166 -15.50 -0.21 19.83
CA ASP A 166 -16.75 -0.52 20.52
C ASP A 166 -16.64 -0.22 22.02
N ILE A 167 -15.48 -0.49 22.64
CA ILE A 167 -15.20 -0.15 24.05
C ILE A 167 -15.10 1.37 24.25
N ILE A 168 -14.49 2.09 23.31
CA ILE A 168 -14.37 3.56 23.42
C ILE A 168 -15.73 4.27 23.33
N ASN A 169 -16.68 3.67 22.59
CA ASN A 169 -18.00 4.25 22.35
C ASN A 169 -19.10 3.73 23.30
N SER A 170 -18.76 2.86 24.25
CA SER A 170 -19.70 2.38 25.27
C SER A 170 -19.80 3.35 26.45
#